data_AF-A0A964T846-F1
#
_entry.id   AF-A0A964T846-F1
#
_cell.length_a   1.000
_cell.length_b   1.000
_cell.length_c   1.000
_cell.angle_alpha   90.00
_cell.angle_beta   90.00
_cell.angle_gamma   90.00
#
_symmetry.space_group_name_H-M   'P 1'
#
loop_
_entity.id
_entity.type
_entity.pdbx_description
1 polymer ?
#
loop_
_entity_poly.entity_id
_entity_poly.type
_entity_poly.pdbx_seq_one_letter_code
_entity_poly.pdbx_strand_id
1 'polypeptide(L)'
;MARTALQRFIRGRAIECELPRHAEAKRAHETRCTVGGDDIALWLVEQGWAKPAGDRYAEAGEKARAERLGLWQEGAAPGAQMAGGSPAPPQ
;
A
#
# COMPACT_ATOMS: atom_id res chain seq x y z
N MET A 1 2.29 -11.34 2.67
CA MET A 1 0.91 -10.82 2.82
C MET A 1 0.63 -9.61 1.94
N ALA A 2 1.46 -8.56 1.94
CA ALA A 2 1.24 -7.33 1.15
C ALA A 2 0.88 -7.56 -0.33
N ARG A 3 1.63 -8.41 -1.05
CA ARG A 3 1.35 -8.74 -2.46
C ARG A 3 -0.07 -9.30 -2.67
N THR A 4 -0.48 -10.27 -1.86
CA THR A 4 -1.79 -10.93 -2.00
C THR A 4 -2.93 -9.97 -1.68
N ALA A 5 -2.76 -9.10 -0.68
CA ALA A 5 -3.75 -8.10 -0.34
C ALA A 5 -3.89 -7.05 -1.45
N LEU A 6 -2.76 -6.55 -1.98
CA LEU A 6 -2.76 -5.65 -3.13
C LEU A 6 -3.44 -6.28 -4.34
N GLN A 7 -3.09 -7.53 -4.66
CA GLN A 7 -3.72 -8.26 -5.76
C GLN A 7 -5.24 -8.34 -5.61
N ARG A 8 -5.75 -8.57 -4.38
CA ARG A 8 -7.19 -8.58 -4.12
C ARG A 8 -7.81 -7.20 -4.26
N PHE A 9 -7.14 -6.16 -3.75
CA PHE A 9 -7.62 -4.77 -3.79
C PHE A 9 -7.79 -4.22 -5.21
N ILE A 10 -6.90 -4.59 -6.13
CA ILE A 10 -6.94 -4.16 -7.53
C ILE A 10 -7.69 -5.13 -8.46
N ARG A 11 -8.09 -6.32 -7.97
CA ARG A 11 -8.64 -7.37 -8.83
C ARG A 11 -9.93 -6.90 -9.50
N GLY A 12 -9.97 -6.94 -10.83
CA GLY A 12 -11.14 -6.57 -11.61
C GLY A 12 -11.42 -5.07 -11.67
N ARG A 13 -10.48 -4.22 -11.21
CA ARG A 13 -10.58 -2.75 -11.25
C ARG A 13 -9.53 -2.19 -12.21
N ALA A 14 -9.88 -1.09 -12.89
CA ALA A 14 -8.92 -0.34 -13.70
C ALA A 14 -7.96 0.44 -12.78
N ILE A 15 -6.68 0.49 -13.17
CA ILE A 15 -5.64 1.24 -12.49
C ILE A 15 -5.24 2.42 -13.36
N GLU A 16 -5.16 3.60 -12.77
CA GLU A 16 -4.74 4.83 -13.42
C GLU A 16 -3.45 5.33 -12.77
N CYS A 17 -2.41 5.55 -13.56
CA CYS A 17 -1.11 6.01 -13.06
C CYS A 17 -0.71 7.34 -13.71
N GLU A 18 -0.18 8.26 -12.90
CA GLU A 18 0.27 9.60 -13.31
C GLU A 18 1.69 9.54 -13.89
N LEU A 19 1.84 9.02 -15.11
CA LEU A 19 3.16 8.97 -15.75
C LEU A 19 3.53 10.34 -16.36
N PRO A 20 4.82 10.75 -16.26
CA PRO A 20 5.31 11.91 -16.98
C PRO A 20 5.21 11.69 -18.49
N ARG A 21 4.94 12.77 -19.26
CA ARG A 21 4.75 12.70 -20.73
C ARG A 21 5.91 12.05 -21.49
N HIS A 22 7.13 12.13 -20.93
CA HIS A 22 8.35 11.58 -21.51
C HIS A 22 8.80 10.29 -20.82
N ALA A 23 7.90 9.59 -20.11
CA ALA A 23 8.21 8.32 -19.50
C ALA A 23 8.64 7.28 -20.55
N GLU A 24 9.88 6.81 -20.45
CA GLU A 24 10.38 5.75 -21.32
C GLU A 24 9.68 4.42 -21.02
N ALA A 25 8.99 3.84 -22.00
CA ALA A 25 8.15 2.65 -21.81
C ALA A 25 8.89 1.41 -21.25
N LYS A 26 10.21 1.34 -21.41
CA LYS A 26 11.04 0.20 -20.96
C LYS A 26 11.76 0.44 -19.63
N ARG A 27 11.52 1.58 -18.98
CA ARG A 27 12.14 1.89 -17.68
C ARG A 27 11.11 1.79 -16.55
N ALA A 28 11.62 1.47 -15.36
CA ALA A 28 10.83 1.60 -14.14
C ALA A 28 10.67 3.10 -13.82
N HIS A 29 9.43 3.48 -13.49
CA HIS A 29 9.09 4.84 -13.07
C HIS A 29 8.42 4.78 -11.70
N GLU A 30 8.85 5.65 -10.80
CA GLU A 30 8.13 5.89 -9.56
C GLU A 30 7.01 6.90 -9.85
N THR A 31 5.77 6.46 -9.67
CA THR A 31 4.59 7.27 -9.97
C THR A 31 3.46 6.97 -8.99
N ARG A 32 2.53 7.91 -8.88
CA ARG A 32 1.27 7.73 -8.16
C ARG A 32 0.30 6.94 -9.03
N CYS A 33 -0.26 5.89 -8.46
CA CYS A 33 -1.31 5.10 -9.10
C CYS A 33 -2.55 5.05 -8.21
N THR A 34 -3.72 5.12 -8.83
CA THR A 34 -5.01 5.02 -8.18
C THR A 34 -5.83 3.87 -8.75
N VAL A 35 -6.78 3.38 -7.96
CA VAL A 35 -7.75 2.36 -8.38
C VAL A 35 -9.12 2.81 -7.93
N GLY A 36 -10.03 3.08 -8.87
CA GLY A 36 -11.35 3.65 -8.55
C GLY A 36 -11.29 4.94 -7.71
N GLY A 37 -10.25 5.75 -7.86
CA GLY A 37 -10.01 6.97 -7.09
C GLY A 37 -9.13 6.81 -5.84
N ASP A 38 -8.93 5.59 -5.35
CA ASP A 38 -8.12 5.34 -4.15
C ASP A 38 -6.63 5.30 -4.48
N ASP A 39 -5.81 6.03 -3.73
CA ASP A 39 -4.35 5.98 -3.85
C ASP A 39 -3.78 4.66 -3.31
N ILE A 40 -3.20 3.87 -4.22
CA ILE A 40 -2.70 2.52 -3.89
C ILE A 40 -1.54 2.58 -2.90
N ALA A 41 -0.64 3.56 -3.05
CA ALA A 41 0.53 3.67 -2.20
C ALA A 41 0.15 4.12 -0.78
N LEU A 42 -0.74 5.12 -0.69
CA LEU A 42 -1.31 5.56 0.58
C LEU A 42 -1.98 4.41 1.31
N TRP A 43 -2.88 3.68 0.63
CA TRP A 43 -3.60 2.55 1.21
C TRP A 43 -2.64 1.49 1.75
N LEU A 44 -1.57 1.14 1.01
CA LEU A 44 -0.56 0.18 1.48
C LEU A 44 0.15 0.64 2.75
N VAL A 45 0.45 1.94 2.87
CA VAL A 45 1.11 2.53 4.04
C VAL A 45 0.16 2.54 5.23
N GLU A 46 -1.11 2.92 5.05
CA GLU A 46 -2.14 2.90 6.10
C GLU A 46 -2.36 1.52 6.70
N GLN A 47 -2.28 0.46 5.88
CA GLN A 47 -2.38 -0.92 6.36
C GLN A 47 -1.10 -1.42 7.06
N GLY A 48 -0.05 -0.59 7.12
CA GLY A 48 1.25 -0.98 7.63
C GLY A 48 1.96 -2.00 6.73
N TRP A 49 1.62 -2.11 5.46
CA TRP A 49 2.25 -3.05 4.52
C TRP A 49 3.40 -2.43 3.72
N ALA A 50 3.53 -1.10 3.75
CA ALA A 50 4.63 -0.37 3.17
C ALA A 50 5.13 0.71 4.16
N LYS A 51 6.40 1.10 4.00
CA LYS A 51 6.96 2.26 4.70
C LYS A 51 6.77 3.50 3.82
N PRO A 52 6.45 4.66 4.39
CA PRO A 52 6.42 5.91 3.63
C PRO A 52 7.81 6.24 3.08
N ALA A 53 7.85 6.93 1.94
CA ALA A 53 9.07 7.41 1.31
C ALA A 53 9.11 8.94 1.38
N GLY A 54 10.05 9.47 2.17
CA GLY A 54 10.12 10.90 2.48
C GLY A 54 8.88 11.37 3.25
N ASP A 55 8.45 12.61 3.00
CA ASP A 55 7.30 13.22 3.68
C ASP A 55 5.96 12.67 3.15
N ARG A 56 5.98 12.06 1.97
CA ARG A 56 4.77 11.52 1.35
C ARG A 56 4.30 10.31 2.13
N TYR A 57 3.04 10.35 2.57
CA TYR A 57 2.40 9.31 3.38
C TYR A 57 2.99 9.16 4.79
N ALA A 58 3.81 10.12 5.27
CA ALA A 58 4.44 10.04 6.59
C ALA A 58 3.40 9.91 7.71
N GLU A 59 2.32 10.70 7.67
CA GLU A 59 1.22 10.63 8.63
C GLU A 59 0.55 9.25 8.65
N ALA A 60 0.23 8.71 7.46
CA ALA A 60 -0.34 7.37 7.34
C ALA A 60 0.60 6.29 7.90
N GLY A 61 1.91 6.45 7.69
CA GLY A 61 2.93 5.54 8.21
C GLY A 61 3.03 5.59 9.73
N GLU A 62 3.00 6.78 10.32
CA GLU A 62 2.99 6.95 11.77
C GLU A 62 1.71 6.40 12.40
N LYS A 63 0.55 6.60 11.77
CA LYS A 63 -0.71 5.98 12.20
C LYS A 63 -0.62 4.46 12.18
N ALA A 64 -0.16 3.87 11.07
CA ALA A 64 0.01 2.43 10.96
C ALA A 64 0.99 1.88 12.00
N ARG A 65 2.05 2.63 12.34
CA ARG A 65 3.01 2.27 13.38
C ARG A 65 2.41 2.35 14.78
N ALA A 66 1.66 3.41 15.08
CA ALA A 66 0.98 3.60 16.37
C ALA A 66 -0.05 2.50 16.62
N GLU A 67 -0.80 2.11 15.60
CA GLU A 67 -1.76 0.99 15.61
C GLU A 67 -1.08 -0.38 15.47
N ARG A 68 0.25 -0.40 15.34
CA ARG A 68 1.09 -1.59 15.18
C ARG A 68 0.72 -2.44 13.97
N LEU A 69 0.10 -1.92 12.93
CA LEU A 69 -0.39 -2.70 11.79
C LEU A 69 0.74 -3.32 10.96
N GLY A 70 0.47 -4.49 10.36
CA GLY A 70 1.33 -5.11 9.36
C GLY A 70 2.80 -5.27 9.80
N LEU A 71 3.70 -4.54 9.15
CA LEU A 71 5.14 -4.51 9.40
C LEU A 71 5.50 -4.06 10.83
N TRP A 72 4.58 -3.40 11.53
CA TRP A 72 4.81 -2.78 12.83
C TRP A 72 4.30 -3.62 14.02
N GLN A 73 3.74 -4.81 13.78
CA GLN A 73 3.36 -5.73 14.85
C GLN A 73 4.62 -6.24 15.58
N GLU A 74 4.68 -6.08 16.91
CA GLU A 74 5.79 -6.61 17.72
C GLU A 74 5.83 -8.13 17.62
N GLY A 75 6.95 -8.70 17.16
CA GLY A 75 7.11 -10.15 16.96
C GLY A 75 6.99 -10.64 15.52
N ALA A 76 7.06 -9.75 14.51
CA ALA A 76 7.18 -10.14 13.10
C ALA A 76 8.54 -10.81 12.80
N ALA A 77 8.75 -12.01 13.34
CA ALA A 77 9.69 -12.96 12.79
C ALA A 77 9.28 -13.28 11.33
N PRO A 78 10.25 -13.50 10.42
CA PRO A 78 9.94 -13.82 9.03
C PRO A 78 9.19 -15.15 8.98
N GLY A 79 7.85 -15.10 8.86
CA GLY A 79 7.00 -16.28 8.73
C GLY A 79 5.86 -16.44 9.75
N ALA A 80 5.62 -15.48 10.65
CA ALA A 80 4.47 -15.55 11.56
C ALA A 80 3.15 -15.26 10.83
N GLN A 81 2.66 -16.27 10.12
CA GLN A 81 1.26 -16.67 10.05
C GLN A 81 0.47 -16.20 11.29
N MET A 82 -0.62 -15.44 11.10
CA MET A 82 -1.92 -15.68 11.74
C MET A 82 -2.99 -14.66 11.30
N ALA A 83 -4.13 -15.24 10.93
CA ALA A 83 -5.53 -14.79 11.05
C ALA A 83 -5.92 -13.32 10.80
N GLY A 84 -6.63 -13.12 9.68
CA GLY A 84 -8.02 -12.67 9.76
C GLY A 84 -8.28 -11.28 10.31
N GLY A 85 -7.87 -10.26 9.57
CA GLY A 85 -8.41 -8.91 9.71
C GLY A 85 -8.37 -8.25 8.34
N SER A 86 -9.42 -8.43 7.54
CA SER A 86 -9.67 -7.55 6.41
C SER A 86 -10.22 -6.25 7.00
N PRO A 87 -9.51 -5.12 6.97
CA PRO A 87 -10.17 -3.86 7.20
C PRO A 87 -11.08 -3.59 6.00
N ALA A 88 -12.31 -3.21 6.32
CA ALA A 88 -13.34 -2.86 5.35
C ALA A 88 -12.89 -1.66 4.50
N PRO A 89 -13.29 -1.60 3.22
CA PRO A 89 -13.06 -0.39 2.43
C PRO A 89 -13.79 0.80 3.10
N PRO A 90 -13.18 2.00 3.15
CA PRO A 90 -13.92 3.20 3.51
C PRO A 90 -15.03 3.43 2.47
N GLN A 91 -16.21 3.82 2.95
CA GLN A 91 -17.39 4.15 2.16
C GLN A 91 -17.31 5.58 1.63
#